data_AF-A0A068YIC9-F1
#
_entry.id   AF-A0A068YIC9-F1
#
_cell.length_a   1.000
_cell.length_b   1.000
_cell.length_c   1.000
_cell.angle_alpha   90.00
_cell.angle_beta   90.00
_cell.angle_gamma   90.00
#
_symmetry.space_group_name_H-M   'P 1'
#
loop_
_entity.id
_entity.type
_entity.pdbx_description
1 polymer ?
#
loop_
_entity_poly.entity_id
_entity_poly.type
_entity_poly.pdbx_seq_one_letter_code
_entity_poly.pdbx_strand_id
1 'polypeptide(L)' 'MQSTQGAAIISELPQDKETALASLMKMANAEVGAVEGPISVGSISALSQPDIAKSIAGVYVKALSTNVKAYPYLVK' A
#
# COMPACT_ATOMS: atom_id res chain seq x y z
N MET A 1 11.35 21.58 10.61
CA MET A 1 10.31 22.22 9.79
C MET A 1 9.69 21.16 8.92
N GLN A 2 8.39 20.91 9.03
CA GLN A 2 7.68 19.99 8.15
C GLN A 2 7.63 20.63 6.75
N SER A 3 8.20 19.95 5.75
CA SER A 3 8.22 20.44 4.37
C SER A 3 6.79 20.54 3.83
N THR A 4 6.46 21.63 3.13
CA THR A 4 5.16 21.84 2.46
C THR A 4 4.90 20.84 1.34
N GLN A 5 5.94 20.15 0.89
CA GLN A 5 5.91 19.17 -0.19
C GLN A 5 5.00 17.98 0.12
N GLY A 6 4.93 17.55 1.38
CA GLY A 6 4.02 16.47 1.79
C GLY A 6 2.54 16.86 1.66
N ALA A 7 2.20 18.11 1.99
CA ALA A 7 0.82 18.60 1.88
C ALA A 7 0.36 18.70 0.41
N ALA A 8 1.26 19.14 -0.48
CA ALA A 8 0.99 19.19 -1.92
C ALA A 8 0.72 17.79 -2.50
N ILE A 9 1.51 16.79 -2.10
CA ILE A 9 1.28 15.40 -2.52
C ILE A 9 -0.08 14.89 -2.01
N ILE A 10 -0.44 15.15 -0.74
CA ILE A 10 -1.72 14.71 -0.18
C ILE A 10 -2.91 15.31 -0.93
N SER A 11 -2.84 16.57 -1.38
CA SER A 11 -3.92 17.19 -2.15
C SER A 11 -4.12 16.58 -3.55
N GLU A 12 -3.12 15.90 -4.09
CA GLU A 12 -3.18 15.22 -5.38
C GLU A 12 -3.62 13.75 -5.28
N LEU A 13 -3.67 13.18 -4.06
CA LEU A 13 -4.05 11.80 -3.84
C LEU A 13 -5.57 11.61 -3.90
N PRO A 14 -6.05 10.42 -4.33
CA PRO A 14 -7.46 10.06 -4.24
C PRO A 14 -8.02 10.29 -2.84
N GLN A 15 -9.16 10.99 -2.76
CA GLN A 15 -9.82 11.33 -1.50
C GLN A 15 -11.00 10.40 -1.19
N ASP A 16 -11.45 9.60 -2.16
CA ASP A 16 -12.51 8.60 -2.01
C ASP A 16 -11.96 7.18 -2.06
N LYS A 17 -12.71 6.26 -1.42
CA LYS A 17 -12.30 4.86 -1.24
C LYS A 17 -12.24 4.12 -2.57
N GLU A 18 -13.20 4.36 -3.45
CA GLU A 18 -13.37 3.67 -4.72
C GLU A 18 -12.19 3.96 -5.66
N THR A 19 -11.81 5.24 -5.80
CA THR A 19 -10.67 5.68 -6.61
C THR A 19 -9.35 5.20 -6.04
N ALA A 20 -9.19 5.21 -4.71
CA ALA A 20 -8.02 4.64 -4.05
C ALA A 20 -7.89 3.13 -4.34
N LEU A 21 -8.99 2.37 -4.21
CA LEU A 21 -9.01 0.94 -4.49
C LEU A 21 -8.68 0.64 -5.95
N ALA A 22 -9.30 1.37 -6.88
CA ALA A 22 -9.03 1.21 -8.32
C ALA A 22 -7.56 1.51 -8.67
N SER A 23 -6.95 2.51 -8.03
CA SER A 23 -5.54 2.85 -8.22
C SER A 23 -4.61 1.76 -7.68
N LEU A 24 -4.92 1.23 -6.49
CA LEU A 24 -4.18 0.12 -5.90
C LEU A 24 -4.30 -1.16 -6.74
N MET A 25 -5.47 -1.46 -7.30
CA MET A 25 -5.68 -2.61 -8.18
C MET A 25 -4.84 -2.55 -9.46
N LYS A 26 -4.62 -1.35 -10.03
CA LYS A 26 -3.75 -1.16 -11.20
C LYS A 26 -2.27 -1.41 -10.87
N MET A 27 -1.88 -1.23 -9.62
CA MET A 27 -0.50 -1.33 -9.15
C MET A 27 -0.18 -2.71 -8.56
N ALA A 28 -1.16 -3.36 -7.93
CA ALA A 28 -0.97 -4.61 -7.21
C ALA A 28 -0.53 -5.76 -8.12
N ASN A 29 0.31 -6.64 -7.59
CA ASN A 29 0.50 -7.97 -8.15
C ASN A 29 -0.63 -8.90 -7.67
N ALA A 30 -0.97 -9.92 -8.46
CA ALA A 30 -2.13 -10.79 -8.23
C ALA A 30 -2.06 -11.67 -6.97
N GLU A 31 -0.89 -11.83 -6.35
CA GLU A 31 -0.63 -12.95 -5.42
C GLU A 31 -0.57 -12.58 -3.92
N VAL A 32 -1.03 -11.41 -3.51
CA VAL A 32 -0.90 -11.00 -2.10
C VAL A 32 -2.16 -11.33 -1.30
N GLY A 33 -2.03 -12.29 -0.38
CA GLY A 33 -3.02 -12.52 0.67
C GLY A 33 -2.95 -11.42 1.73
N ALA A 34 -4.11 -10.95 2.20
CA ALA A 34 -4.21 -10.14 3.41
C ALA A 34 -5.07 -10.85 4.45
N VAL A 35 -4.52 -10.92 5.66
CA VAL A 35 -5.18 -11.29 6.91
C VAL A 35 -5.25 -10.03 7.77
N GLU A 36 -6.20 -9.95 8.70
CA GLU A 36 -6.22 -8.85 9.65
C GLU A 36 -4.94 -8.84 10.50
N GLY A 37 -4.30 -7.68 10.63
CA GLY A 37 -3.07 -7.50 11.39
C GLY A 37 -1.81 -7.26 10.55
N PRO A 38 -0.62 -7.44 11.17
CA PRO A 38 0.66 -7.15 10.53
C PRO A 38 1.03 -8.21 9.49
N ILE A 39 1.55 -7.76 8.34
CA ILE A 39 1.97 -8.63 7.24
C ILE A 39 3.35 -8.24 6.75
N SER A 40 4.27 -9.20 6.70
CA SER A 40 5.57 -8.96 6.08
C SER A 40 5.42 -8.93 4.57
N VAL A 41 5.93 -7.87 3.94
CA VAL A 41 5.91 -7.70 2.47
C VAL A 41 7.30 -7.75 1.84
N GLY A 42 8.34 -8.07 2.62
CA GLY A 42 9.72 -8.22 2.16
C GLY A 42 10.74 -7.52 3.05
N SER A 43 12.00 -7.45 2.59
CA SER A 43 13.09 -6.79 3.30
C SER A 43 13.19 -5.30 2.96
N ILE A 44 13.62 -4.50 3.93
CA ILE A 44 13.91 -3.07 3.76
C ILE A 44 15.02 -2.83 2.73
N SER A 45 15.92 -3.80 2.55
CA SER A 45 16.95 -3.77 1.50
C SER A 45 16.36 -3.72 0.09
N ALA A 46 15.11 -4.18 -0.09
CA ALA A 46 14.40 -4.21 -1.35
C ALA A 46 13.47 -3.01 -1.55
N LEU A 47 13.47 -1.99 -0.68
CA LEU A 47 12.51 -0.88 -0.73
C LEU A 47 12.52 -0.13 -2.08
N SER A 48 13.67 -0.04 -2.75
CA SER A 48 13.79 0.58 -4.07
C SER A 48 13.28 -0.30 -5.21
N GLN A 49 12.97 -1.58 -4.95
CA GLN A 49 12.48 -2.52 -5.96
C GLN A 49 10.98 -2.29 -6.20
N PRO A 50 10.54 -2.17 -7.46
CA PRO A 50 9.14 -1.98 -7.81
C PRO A 50 8.22 -3.03 -7.19
N ASP A 51 8.69 -4.26 -7.03
CA ASP A 51 7.88 -5.37 -6.54
C ASP A 51 7.50 -5.26 -5.07
N ILE A 52 8.29 -4.55 -4.25
CA ILE A 52 7.90 -4.22 -2.87
C ILE A 52 6.68 -3.30 -2.87
N ALA A 53 6.70 -2.26 -3.70
CA ALA A 53 5.58 -1.33 -3.80
C ALA A 53 4.30 -2.06 -4.28
N LYS A 54 4.41 -2.91 -5.32
CA LYS A 54 3.29 -3.76 -5.80
C LYS A 54 2.77 -4.69 -4.72
N SER A 55 3.65 -5.22 -3.87
CA SER A 55 3.27 -6.11 -2.77
C SER A 55 2.48 -5.37 -1.69
N ILE A 56 2.93 -4.16 -1.31
CA ILE A 56 2.19 -3.26 -0.40
C ILE A 56 0.82 -2.94 -0.99
N ALA A 57 0.75 -2.61 -2.29
CA ALA A 57 -0.51 -2.35 -2.96
C ALA A 57 -1.47 -3.56 -2.90
N GLY A 58 -0.96 -4.77 -3.15
CA GLY A 58 -1.74 -6.01 -3.05
C GLY A 58 -2.35 -6.24 -1.66
N VAL A 59 -1.59 -6.00 -0.59
CA VAL A 59 -2.13 -6.09 0.78
C VAL A 59 -3.30 -5.12 0.96
N TYR A 60 -3.16 -3.87 0.53
CA TYR A 60 -4.21 -2.88 0.68
C TYR A 60 -5.43 -3.13 -0.23
N VAL A 61 -5.23 -3.65 -1.45
CA VAL A 61 -6.36 -4.10 -2.30
C VAL A 61 -7.20 -5.12 -1.56
N LYS A 62 -6.56 -6.16 -1.02
CA LYS A 62 -7.28 -7.21 -0.30
C LYS A 62 -7.94 -6.65 0.95
N ALA A 63 -7.21 -5.88 1.76
CA ALA A 63 -7.72 -5.31 3.00
C ALA A 63 -8.93 -4.39 2.80
N LEU A 64 -8.88 -3.49 1.82
CA LEU A 64 -9.97 -2.58 1.47
C LEU A 64 -11.18 -3.32 0.89
N SER A 65 -10.95 -4.37 0.10
CA SER A 65 -12.01 -5.19 -0.50
C SER A 65 -12.71 -6.09 0.52
N THR A 66 -12.00 -6.58 1.54
CA THR A 66 -12.56 -7.44 2.59
C THR A 66 -12.89 -6.69 3.88
N ASN A 67 -12.72 -5.37 3.90
CA ASN A 67 -12.96 -4.49 5.05
C ASN A 67 -12.22 -4.92 6.32
N VAL A 68 -10.96 -5.36 6.19
CA VAL A 68 -10.08 -5.69 7.31
C VAL A 68 -8.95 -4.68 7.44
N LYS A 69 -8.37 -4.57 8.64
CA LYS A 69 -7.20 -3.73 8.87
C LYS A 69 -5.93 -4.54 8.65
N ALA A 70 -5.10 -4.10 7.70
CA ALA A 70 -3.80 -4.71 7.45
C ALA A 70 -2.68 -3.69 7.70
N TYR A 71 -1.55 -4.16 8.20
CA TYR A 71 -0.38 -3.34 8.51
C TYR A 71 0.87 -3.93 7.84
N PRO A 72 1.09 -3.65 6.53
CA PRO A 72 2.29 -4.10 5.82
C PRO A 72 3.55 -3.57 6.50
N TYR A 73 4.55 -4.43 6.69
CA TYR A 73 5.85 -4.04 7.23
C TYR A 73 7.00 -4.70 6.46
N LEU A 74 8.14 -4.00 6.47
CA LEU A 74 9.40 -4.50 5.92
C LEU A 74 10.26 -5.04 7.06
N VAL A 75 10.88 -6.19 6.83
CA VAL A 75 11.87 -6.77 7.75
C VAL A 75 13.25 -6.19 7.48
N LYS A 76 14.08 -6.07 8.53
CA LYS A 76 15.46 -5.59 8.37
C LYS A 76 16.30 -6.58 7.56
#